data_AF-A0A2G2CXW0-F1
#
_entry.id   AF-A0A2G2CXW0-F1
#
_cell.length_a   1.000
_cell.length_b   1.000
_cell.length_c   1.000
_cell.angle_alpha   90.00
_cell.angle_beta   90.00
_cell.angle_gamma   90.00
#
_symmetry.space_group_name_H-M   'P 1'
#
loop_
_entity.id
_entity.type
_entity.pdbx_description
1 polymer ?
#
loop_
_entity_poly.entity_id
_entity_poly.type
_entity_poly.pdbx_seq_one_letter_code
_entity_poly.pdbx_strand_id
1 'polypeptide(L)'
;MGITMFSNSNAQTTTWFYEAGNGSDYRIQIKTTGSDASVSKVNLGKKGDTAWTETEILSTSDYESYIRVKSKASGKVYELNIDWYDGKITVTLPNGSQVNYWLKES
;
A
#
# COMPACT_ATOMS: atom_id res chain seq x y z
N MET A 1 45.31 -9.01 3.16
CA MET A 1 44.05 -9.27 2.46
C MET A 1 42.94 -8.68 3.32
N GLY A 2 42.44 -7.50 2.95
CA GLY A 2 41.39 -6.82 3.72
C GLY A 2 40.04 -7.44 3.40
N ILE A 3 39.30 -7.84 4.43
CA ILE A 3 37.94 -8.34 4.28
C ILE A 3 37.05 -7.11 4.15
N THR A 4 36.53 -6.85 2.95
CA THR A 4 35.49 -5.85 2.71
C THR A 4 34.23 -6.35 3.42
N MET A 5 33.79 -5.66 4.47
CA MET A 5 32.47 -5.89 5.06
C MET A 5 31.42 -5.37 4.08
N PHE A 6 30.70 -6.29 3.42
CA PHE A 6 29.47 -5.94 2.74
C PHE A 6 28.43 -5.64 3.83
N SER A 7 28.12 -4.37 4.05
CA SER A 7 26.92 -3.96 4.76
C SER A 7 25.73 -4.39 3.91
N ASN A 8 25.30 -5.64 4.07
CA ASN A 8 24.04 -6.09 3.51
C ASN A 8 22.95 -5.50 4.40
N SER A 9 22.62 -4.22 4.17
CA SER A 9 21.40 -3.61 4.69
C SER A 9 20.24 -4.36 4.06
N ASN A 10 19.87 -5.51 4.65
CA ASN A 10 18.63 -6.19 4.36
C ASN A 10 17.53 -5.18 4.69
N ALA A 11 17.02 -4.49 3.66
CA ALA A 11 15.90 -3.59 3.80
C ALA A 11 14.77 -4.38 4.47
N GLN A 12 14.48 -4.09 5.74
CA GLN A 12 13.42 -4.77 6.45
C GLN A 12 12.12 -4.53 5.69
N THR A 13 11.44 -5.61 5.35
CA THR A 13 10.14 -5.55 4.67
C THR A 13 9.04 -5.71 5.71
N THR A 14 8.21 -4.69 5.87
CA THR A 14 7.04 -4.75 6.76
C THR A 14 5.77 -4.86 5.92
N THR A 15 4.88 -5.77 6.30
CA THR A 15 3.59 -5.94 5.63
C THR A 15 2.49 -5.47 6.56
N TRP A 16 1.68 -4.55 6.07
CA TRP A 16 0.55 -3.96 6.76
C TRP A 16 -0.76 -4.38 6.11
N PHE A 17 -1.78 -4.61 6.93
CA PHE A 17 -3.11 -4.98 6.51
C PHE A 17 -4.11 -3.97 7.06
N TYR A 18 -4.93 -3.41 6.18
CA TYR A 18 -5.89 -2.39 6.55
C TYR A 18 -7.26 -2.76 6.03
N GLU A 19 -8.25 -2.60 6.90
CA GLU A 19 -9.65 -2.84 6.59
C GLU A 19 -10.35 -1.51 6.35
N ALA A 20 -11.28 -1.49 5.38
CA ALA A 20 -12.07 -0.29 5.14
C ALA A 20 -12.94 0.02 6.37
N GLY A 21 -12.91 1.28 6.81
CA GLY A 21 -13.61 1.77 8.00
C GLY A 21 -15.10 2.01 7.82
N ASN A 22 -15.58 2.11 6.59
CA ASN A 22 -16.98 2.50 6.29
C ASN A 22 -17.93 1.30 6.16
N GLY A 23 -17.71 0.22 6.91
CA GLY A 23 -18.48 -1.04 6.76
C GLY A 23 -18.33 -1.70 5.38
N SER A 24 -17.41 -1.22 4.56
CA SER A 24 -17.18 -1.74 3.22
C SER A 24 -16.44 -3.07 3.27
N ASP A 25 -16.76 -3.96 2.33
CA ASP A 25 -16.10 -5.25 2.15
C ASP A 25 -14.69 -5.12 1.55
N TYR A 26 -14.06 -3.95 1.54
CA TYR A 26 -12.70 -3.78 1.00
C TYR A 26 -11.63 -3.90 2.09
N ARG A 27 -10.47 -4.41 1.66
CA ARG A 27 -9.24 -4.43 2.44
C ARG A 27 -8.05 -4.13 1.53
N ILE A 28 -6.97 -3.64 2.11
CA ILE A 28 -5.74 -3.33 1.39
C ILE A 28 -4.54 -3.85 2.17
N GLN A 29 -3.56 -4.34 1.42
CA GLN A 29 -2.28 -4.79 1.95
C GLN A 29 -1.19 -3.90 1.37
N ILE A 30 -0.36 -3.32 2.23
CA ILE A 30 0.77 -2.49 1.83
C ILE A 30 2.05 -3.14 2.35
N LYS A 31 3.03 -3.31 1.49
CA LYS A 31 4.39 -3.68 1.88
C LYS A 31 5.28 -2.47 1.78
N THR A 32 6.07 -2.23 2.82
CA THR A 32 7.09 -1.20 2.85
C THR A 32 8.46 -1.84 2.99
N THR A 33 9.51 -1.19 2.46
CA THR A 33 10.90 -1.65 2.53
C THR A 33 11.81 -0.56 3.07
N GLY A 34 12.72 -0.94 3.97
CA GLY A 34 13.76 -0.05 4.52
C GLY A 34 13.27 0.78 5.71
N SER A 35 14.19 1.55 6.28
CA SER A 35 13.94 2.38 7.48
C SER A 35 12.96 3.52 7.23
N ASP A 36 12.87 4.01 5.98
CA ASP A 36 12.00 5.13 5.57
C ASP A 36 10.58 4.69 5.18
N ALA A 37 10.24 3.42 5.39
CA ALA A 37 8.92 2.85 5.11
C ALA A 37 8.43 3.11 3.65
N SER A 38 9.33 3.11 2.67
CA SER A 38 8.97 3.29 1.26
C SER A 38 8.05 2.17 0.80
N VAL A 39 6.90 2.52 0.20
CA VAL A 39 5.92 1.54 -0.30
C VAL A 39 6.50 0.79 -1.49
N SER A 40 6.67 -0.53 -1.34
CA SER A 40 7.23 -1.43 -2.35
C SER A 40 6.18 -2.30 -3.04
N LYS A 41 5.04 -2.53 -2.38
CA LYS A 41 3.91 -3.27 -2.96
C LYS A 41 2.58 -2.85 -2.36
N VAL A 42 1.55 -2.86 -3.21
CA VAL A 42 0.16 -2.69 -2.80
C VAL A 42 -0.66 -3.83 -3.38
N ASN A 43 -1.53 -4.43 -2.57
CA ASN A 43 -2.54 -5.37 -3.06
C ASN A 43 -3.91 -4.95 -2.56
N LEU A 44 -4.91 -5.09 -3.42
CA LEU A 44 -6.31 -4.81 -3.10
C LEU A 44 -7.05 -6.12 -2.84
N GLY A 45 -7.97 -6.13 -1.90
CA GLY A 45 -8.74 -7.32 -1.59
C GLY A 45 -10.15 -7.00 -1.12
N LYS A 46 -10.94 -8.05 -0.95
CA LYS A 46 -12.22 -7.98 -0.23
C LYS A 46 -12.13 -8.69 1.12
N LYS A 47 -12.90 -8.23 2.09
CA LYS A 47 -13.10 -8.90 3.38
C LYS A 47 -13.76 -10.26 3.11
N GLY A 48 -13.34 -11.29 3.84
CA GLY A 48 -13.81 -12.67 3.64
C GLY A 48 -13.20 -13.41 2.45
N ASP A 49 -12.72 -12.71 1.41
CA ASP A 49 -11.95 -13.34 0.34
C ASP A 49 -10.56 -13.77 0.85
N THR A 50 -10.02 -14.87 0.33
CA THR A 50 -8.61 -15.25 0.55
C THR A 50 -7.68 -14.69 -0.52
N ALA A 51 -8.23 -14.34 -1.68
CA ALA A 51 -7.49 -13.80 -2.79
C ALA A 51 -7.09 -12.32 -2.59
N TRP A 52 -5.94 -11.97 -3.14
CA TRP A 52 -5.46 -10.60 -3.25
C TRP A 52 -5.30 -10.25 -4.73
N THR A 53 -5.80 -9.09 -5.11
CA THR A 53 -5.55 -8.49 -6.42
C THR A 53 -4.21 -7.79 -6.38
N GLU A 54 -3.25 -8.35 -7.11
CA GLU A 54 -1.96 -7.70 -7.27
C GLU A 54 -2.09 -6.38 -8.03
N THR A 55 -1.36 -5.38 -7.58
CA THR A 55 -1.26 -4.09 -8.28
C THR A 55 0.16 -3.81 -8.71
N GLU A 56 0.28 -3.04 -9.79
CA GLU A 56 1.52 -2.44 -10.26
C GLU A 56 1.56 -0.98 -9.77
N ILE A 57 2.64 -0.62 -9.10
CA ILE A 57 2.87 0.77 -8.68
C ILE A 57 3.30 1.57 -9.91
N LEU A 58 2.48 2.55 -10.29
CA LEU A 58 2.74 3.41 -11.46
C LEU A 58 3.58 4.64 -11.10
N SER A 59 3.36 5.20 -9.90
CA SER A 59 4.10 6.36 -9.40
C SER A 59 4.03 6.40 -7.87
N THR A 60 5.20 6.61 -7.26
CA THR A 60 5.41 7.02 -5.87
C THR A 60 6.28 8.27 -5.92
N SER A 61 5.74 9.37 -6.46
CA SER A 61 6.48 10.63 -6.48
C SER A 61 6.47 11.22 -5.07
N ASP A 62 7.62 11.64 -4.56
CA ASP A 62 7.73 12.34 -3.26
C ASP A 62 6.97 13.68 -3.25
N TYR A 63 6.57 14.18 -4.43
CA TYR A 63 5.75 15.38 -4.61
C TYR A 63 4.25 15.08 -4.70
N GLU A 64 3.84 13.82 -4.89
CA GLU A 64 2.43 13.43 -4.93
C GLU A 64 1.96 13.01 -3.54
N SER A 65 0.83 13.56 -3.08
CA SER A 65 0.19 13.16 -1.81
C SER A 65 -0.47 11.77 -1.86
N TYR A 66 -0.31 11.08 -2.99
CA TYR A 66 -0.91 9.78 -3.27
C TYR A 66 0.01 8.88 -4.09
N ILE A 67 -0.21 7.57 -3.97
CA ILE A 67 0.42 6.53 -4.76
C ILE A 67 -0.57 6.08 -5.83
N ARG A 68 -0.15 6.02 -7.10
CA ARG A 68 -0.96 5.44 -8.16
C ARG A 68 -0.63 3.98 -8.34
N VAL A 69 -1.66 3.14 -8.30
CA VAL A 69 -1.52 1.71 -8.54
C VAL A 69 -2.50 1.23 -9.59
N LYS A 70 -2.08 0.28 -10.43
CA LYS A 70 -2.91 -0.35 -11.45
C LYS A 70 -3.17 -1.80 -11.08
N SER A 71 -4.44 -2.17 -10.98
CA SER A 71 -4.83 -3.56 -10.78
C SER A 71 -4.39 -4.40 -11.98
N LYS A 72 -3.63 -5.48 -11.72
CA LYS A 72 -3.25 -6.43 -12.78
C LYS A 72 -4.41 -7.27 -13.28
N ALA A 73 -5.43 -7.49 -12.45
CA ALA A 73 -6.60 -8.28 -12.81
C ALA A 73 -7.58 -7.52 -13.71
N SER A 74 -7.77 -6.22 -13.47
CA SER A 74 -8.80 -5.41 -14.15
C SER A 74 -8.23 -4.28 -15.01
N GLY A 75 -6.93 -4.00 -14.93
CA GLY A 75 -6.29 -2.87 -15.62
C GLY A 75 -6.67 -1.50 -15.07
N LYS A 76 -7.53 -1.42 -14.04
CA LYS A 76 -8.03 -0.17 -13.48
C LYS A 76 -6.99 0.50 -12.59
N VAL A 77 -6.96 1.83 -12.60
CA VAL A 77 -6.04 2.66 -11.80
C VAL A 77 -6.75 3.16 -10.55
N TYR A 78 -6.04 3.12 -9.42
CA TYR A 78 -6.49 3.54 -8.11
C TYR A 78 -5.48 4.53 -7.55
N GLU A 79 -5.96 5.53 -6.81
CA GLU A 79 -5.11 6.54 -6.16
C GLU A 79 -5.20 6.34 -4.65
N LEU A 80 -4.05 6.05 -4.02
CA LEU A 80 -3.93 5.79 -2.59
C LEU A 80 -3.31 7.01 -1.91
N ASN A 81 -4.12 7.81 -1.23
CA ASN A 81 -3.62 8.86 -0.35
C ASN A 81 -3.32 8.23 1.00
N ILE A 82 -2.04 8.20 1.38
CA ILE A 82 -1.62 7.62 2.66
C ILE A 82 -1.28 8.77 3.61
N ASP A 83 -2.09 8.90 4.65
CA ASP A 83 -1.85 9.83 5.74
C ASP A 83 -1.42 9.05 6.98
N TRP A 84 -0.11 8.88 7.11
CA TRP A 84 0.50 8.18 8.24
C TRP A 84 0.27 8.92 9.57
N TYR A 85 0.06 10.24 9.54
CA TYR A 85 -0.14 11.05 10.74
C TYR A 85 -1.58 10.95 11.27
N ASP A 86 -2.57 11.01 10.37
CA ASP A 86 -3.99 10.83 10.67
C ASP A 86 -4.36 9.35 10.88
N GLY A 87 -3.41 8.43 10.66
CA GLY A 87 -3.70 7.01 10.76
C GLY A 87 -4.72 6.56 9.71
N LYS A 88 -4.69 7.12 8.50
CA LYS A 88 -5.73 6.90 7.48
C LYS A 88 -5.15 6.71 6.08
N ILE A 89 -5.72 5.78 5.31
CA ILE A 89 -5.52 5.66 3.87
C ILE A 89 -6.85 5.93 3.17
N THR A 90 -6.83 6.75 2.14
CA THR A 90 -7.99 6.99 1.27
C THR A 90 -7.68 6.45 -0.12
N VAL A 91 -8.49 5.51 -0.60
CA VAL A 91 -8.40 4.99 -1.97
C VAL A 91 -9.48 5.62 -2.82
N THR A 92 -9.09 6.37 -3.84
CA THR A 92 -9.98 6.79 -4.92
C THR A 92 -10.14 5.66 -5.91
N LEU A 93 -11.37 5.17 -6.04
CA LEU A 93 -11.76 4.15 -7.00
C LEU A 93 -11.86 4.75 -8.42
N PRO A 94 -11.82 3.92 -9.48
CA PRO A 94 -11.87 4.37 -10.87
C PRO A 94 -13.14 5.16 -11.26
N ASN A 95 -14.21 5.03 -10.47
CA ASN A 95 -15.46 5.76 -10.65
C ASN A 95 -15.51 7.08 -9.84
N GLY A 96 -14.39 7.50 -9.23
CA GLY A 96 -14.29 8.68 -8.38
C GLY A 96 -14.81 8.49 -6.95
N SER A 97 -15.37 7.33 -6.60
CA SER A 97 -15.78 7.04 -5.23
C SER A 97 -14.57 6.83 -4.32
N GLN A 98 -14.65 7.22 -3.06
CA GLN A 98 -13.55 7.09 -2.10
C GLN A 98 -13.84 6.00 -1.06
N VAL A 99 -12.80 5.24 -0.71
CA VAL A 99 -12.83 4.24 0.37
C VAL A 99 -11.77 4.60 1.39
N ASN A 100 -12.19 4.81 2.64
CA ASN A 100 -11.29 5.11 3.75
C ASN A 100 -10.93 3.83 4.50
N TYR A 101 -9.64 3.64 4.75
CA TYR A 101 -9.06 2.59 5.58
C TYR A 101 -8.40 3.26 6.76
N TRP A 102 -8.61 2.74 7.95
CA TRP A 102 -7.92 3.24 9.13
C TRP A 102 -6.67 2.38 9.35
N LEU A 103 -5.52 3.03 9.49
CA LEU A 103 -4.23 2.43 9.78
C LEU A 103 -4.17 1.84 11.19
N LYS A 104 -5.21 2.06 12.01
CA LYS A 104 -5.25 1.85 13.45
C LYS A 104 -4.55 0.55 13.84
N GLU A 105 -3.40 0.72 14.49
CA GLU A 105 -2.69 -0.33 15.21
C GLU A 105 -3.70 -1.03 16.12
N SER A 106 -3.79 -2.36 15.97
CA SER A 106 -4.31 -3.22 17.04
C SER A 106 -3.24 -3.35 18.11
#